data_AF-A0A2E0XT98-F1
#
_entry.id   AF-A0A2E0XT98-F1
#
_cell.length_a   1.000
_cell.length_b   1.000
_cell.length_c   1.000
_cell.angle_alpha   90.00
_cell.angle_beta   90.00
_cell.angle_gamma   90.00
#
_symmetry.space_group_name_H-M   'P 1'
#
loop_
_entity.id
_entity.type
_entity.pdbx_description
1 polymer ?
#
loop_
_entity_poly.entity_id
_entity_poly.type
_entity_poly.pdbx_seq_one_letter_code
_entity_poly.pdbx_strand_id
1 'polypeptide(L)'
;MKILFNKIFFISLLFLVSCSKSDEQSNQVDITPSINNIELFVSSGEVVIGTTVLFTAFDNTGKNRTSEATFYVNDAEISSSSYTFSDIGEYEIHAKVQNIKSQTEEIIVNPTPIEYKQYVLVEDYTGTWCGYCTRVSYAIEQVEKETDDAIIIAIHQGDEMAFGLVNSMMNTFGVTGFPTALIDRTSRWAAPEPNNITQVTGKLTNKAYAALAIDSSLDGDMLTIKVKLKLGYNYKALKLGLYILEDGIKYDQKNWTSYYVGDPLKDFEHNHVLRKAVTGVLGDQIPSDKLGHDKEYEKEYQYVIPSEFNKDKIKMVAFVTEASKKETINVRSSKIGETQTFEK
;
A
#
# COMPACT_ATOMS: atom_id res chain seq x y z
N MET A 1 -6.15 -2.28 2.80
CA MET A 1 -7.17 -3.28 2.42
C MET A 1 -6.49 -4.38 1.61
N LYS A 2 -6.16 -5.52 2.25
CA LYS A 2 -5.56 -6.65 1.53
C LYS A 2 -6.57 -7.12 0.47
N ILE A 3 -6.19 -7.10 -0.80
CA ILE A 3 -6.89 -7.85 -1.83
C ILE A 3 -6.70 -9.33 -1.47
N LEU A 4 -7.73 -9.92 -0.88
CA LEU A 4 -7.79 -11.34 -0.52
C LEU A 4 -7.81 -12.16 -1.81
N PHE A 5 -6.67 -12.81 -2.11
CA PHE A 5 -6.63 -13.90 -3.06
C PHE A 5 -7.50 -15.05 -2.51
N ASN A 6 -8.69 -15.19 -3.09
CA ASN A 6 -9.59 -16.30 -2.85
C ASN A 6 -8.91 -17.58 -3.36
N LYS A 7 -8.34 -18.39 -2.45
CA LYS A 7 -8.01 -19.79 -2.75
C LYS A 7 -9.31 -20.59 -2.71
N ILE A 8 -10.08 -20.56 -3.80
CA ILE A 8 -11.19 -21.49 -4.01
C ILE A 8 -10.57 -22.81 -4.46
N PHE A 9 -10.50 -23.79 -3.56
CA PHE A 9 -10.10 -25.15 -3.89
C PHE A 9 -11.34 -25.92 -4.36
N PHE A 10 -11.46 -26.13 -5.67
CA PHE A 10 -12.53 -26.94 -6.28
C PHE A 10 -12.20 -28.43 -6.08
N ILE A 11 -12.90 -29.11 -5.17
CA ILE A 11 -12.80 -30.56 -5.01
C ILE A 11 -13.79 -31.21 -5.99
N SER A 12 -13.25 -31.87 -7.01
CA SER A 12 -13.99 -32.71 -7.95
C SER A 12 -14.49 -33.97 -7.26
N LEU A 13 -15.81 -34.16 -7.26
CA LEU A 13 -16.48 -35.34 -6.69
C LEU A 13 -16.55 -36.44 -7.77
N LEU A 14 -15.62 -37.39 -7.74
CA LEU A 14 -15.67 -38.61 -8.56
C LEU A 14 -16.60 -39.64 -7.88
N PHE A 15 -17.79 -39.80 -8.44
CA PHE A 15 -18.67 -40.93 -8.11
C PHE A 15 -18.14 -42.20 -8.78
N LEU A 16 -17.70 -43.18 -7.98
CA LEU A 16 -17.58 -44.56 -8.42
C LEU A 16 -18.68 -45.38 -7.74
N VAL A 17 -19.59 -45.89 -8.59
CA VAL A 17 -20.60 -46.88 -8.25
C VAL A 17 -19.93 -48.25 -8.17
N SER A 18 -20.11 -48.96 -7.06
CA SER A 18 -19.92 -50.41 -7.01
C SER A 18 -20.95 -51.04 -6.07
N CYS A 19 -21.77 -51.91 -6.63
CA CYS A 19 -22.66 -52.82 -5.90
C CYS A 19 -22.09 -54.23 -6.02
N SER A 20 -21.90 -54.93 -4.91
CA SER A 20 -22.77 -56.04 -4.46
C SER A 20 -22.05 -56.97 -3.47
N LYS A 21 -22.89 -57.48 -2.56
CA LYS A 21 -22.65 -58.34 -1.38
C LYS A 21 -21.71 -59.54 -1.57
N SER A 22 -20.97 -59.82 -0.50
CA SER A 22 -20.89 -61.16 0.10
C SER A 22 -20.58 -61.04 1.60
N ASP A 23 -21.41 -61.68 2.43
CA ASP A 23 -21.30 -61.71 3.89
C ASP A 23 -20.12 -62.60 4.31
N GLU A 24 -19.10 -62.02 4.95
CA GLU A 24 -18.17 -62.75 5.81
C GLU A 24 -18.04 -62.05 7.16
N GLN A 25 -18.30 -62.83 8.19
CA GLN A 25 -18.30 -62.48 9.60
C GLN A 25 -16.85 -62.20 10.03
N SER A 26 -16.43 -60.93 9.97
CA SER A 26 -15.20 -60.47 10.60
C SER A 26 -15.57 -59.63 11.82
N ASN A 27 -14.90 -59.89 12.95
CA ASN A 27 -14.92 -59.01 14.10
C ASN A 27 -14.39 -57.65 13.62
N GLN A 28 -15.29 -56.73 13.26
CA GLN A 28 -14.94 -55.33 13.09
C GLN A 28 -14.50 -54.83 14.47
N VAL A 29 -13.19 -54.75 14.67
CA VAL A 29 -12.64 -53.73 15.54
C VAL A 29 -13.21 -52.43 14.99
N ASP A 30 -14.03 -51.76 15.78
CA ASP A 30 -14.58 -50.45 15.46
C ASP A 30 -13.40 -49.47 15.50
N ILE A 31 -12.63 -49.42 14.41
CA ILE A 31 -11.56 -48.43 14.22
C ILE A 31 -12.27 -47.14 13.81
N THR A 32 -13.14 -46.61 14.69
CA THR A 32 -13.47 -45.19 14.60
C THR A 32 -12.15 -44.45 14.79
N PRO A 33 -11.70 -43.65 13.82
CA PRO A 33 -10.47 -42.90 13.97
C PRO A 33 -10.58 -42.06 15.25
N SER A 34 -9.72 -42.35 16.23
CA SER A 34 -9.73 -41.61 17.48
C SER A 34 -9.30 -40.18 17.16
N ILE A 35 -10.18 -39.22 17.47
CA ILE A 35 -9.81 -37.80 17.44
C ILE A 35 -8.65 -37.63 18.41
N ASN A 36 -7.53 -37.07 17.97
CA ASN A 36 -6.38 -36.78 18.83
C ASN A 36 -5.82 -35.37 18.65
N ASN A 37 -6.30 -34.63 17.65
CA ASN A 37 -5.96 -33.24 17.39
C ASN A 37 -7.17 -32.51 16.83
N ILE A 38 -7.29 -31.22 17.14
CA ILE A 38 -8.25 -30.31 16.54
C ILE A 38 -7.49 -29.11 15.99
N GLU A 39 -7.69 -28.82 14.71
CA GLU A 39 -7.17 -27.62 14.04
C GLU A 39 -8.28 -26.58 13.93
N LEU A 40 -8.06 -25.42 14.54
CA LEU A 40 -8.95 -24.26 14.45
C LEU A 40 -8.58 -23.37 13.27
N PHE A 41 -9.57 -22.81 12.59
CA PHE A 41 -9.40 -21.75 11.61
C PHE A 41 -10.30 -20.57 11.96
N VAL A 42 -9.73 -19.37 11.95
CA VAL A 42 -10.46 -18.11 12.06
C VAL A 42 -10.54 -17.45 10.69
N SER A 43 -11.67 -16.82 10.35
CA SER A 43 -11.82 -16.16 9.05
C SER A 43 -10.92 -14.92 8.87
N SER A 44 -10.48 -14.31 9.98
CA SER A 44 -9.47 -13.26 10.00
C SER A 44 -8.81 -13.19 11.39
N GLY A 45 -7.49 -13.00 11.43
CA GLY A 45 -6.73 -12.70 12.65
C GLY A 45 -6.68 -11.21 12.99
N GLU A 46 -7.24 -10.34 12.15
CA GLU A 46 -7.33 -8.90 12.40
C GLU A 46 -8.64 -8.35 11.83
N VAL A 47 -9.43 -7.66 12.64
CA VAL A 47 -10.73 -7.10 12.26
C VAL A 47 -10.94 -5.70 12.85
N VAL A 48 -12.02 -5.04 12.45
CA VAL A 48 -12.50 -3.82 13.11
C VAL A 48 -13.64 -4.16 14.06
N ILE A 49 -13.81 -3.36 15.10
CA ILE A 49 -14.91 -3.47 16.07
C ILE A 49 -16.27 -3.62 15.36
N GLY A 50 -17.12 -4.50 15.87
CA GLY A 50 -18.42 -4.84 15.26
C GLY A 50 -18.35 -5.82 14.09
N THR A 51 -17.15 -6.29 13.68
CA THR A 51 -17.02 -7.34 12.66
C THR A 51 -17.24 -8.73 13.27
N THR A 52 -18.01 -9.55 12.58
CA THR A 52 -18.18 -10.98 12.91
C THR A 52 -17.04 -11.80 12.31
N VAL A 53 -16.33 -12.55 13.15
CA VAL A 53 -15.35 -13.56 12.72
C VAL A 53 -16.01 -14.93 12.74
N LEU A 54 -15.70 -15.77 11.76
CA LEU A 54 -16.17 -17.14 11.66
C LEU A 54 -15.08 -18.11 12.13
N PHE A 55 -15.49 -19.18 12.79
CA PHE A 55 -14.63 -20.21 13.33
C PHE A 55 -14.95 -21.56 12.69
N THR A 56 -13.93 -22.30 12.29
CA THR A 56 -14.08 -23.65 11.73
C THR A 56 -13.10 -24.59 12.42
N ALA A 57 -13.55 -25.78 12.79
CA ALA A 57 -12.71 -26.79 13.44
C ALA A 57 -12.62 -28.06 12.57
N PHE A 58 -11.43 -28.63 12.43
CA PHE A 58 -11.18 -29.91 11.77
C PHE A 58 -10.45 -30.88 12.69
N ASP A 59 -10.74 -32.18 12.59
CA ASP A 59 -9.97 -33.21 13.30
C ASP A 59 -8.72 -33.65 12.52
N ASN A 60 -7.91 -34.52 13.13
CA ASN A 60 -6.71 -35.10 12.53
C ASN A 60 -6.94 -35.95 11.26
N THR A 61 -8.21 -36.23 10.89
CA THR A 61 -8.56 -36.90 9.63
C THR A 61 -8.98 -35.92 8.53
N GLY A 62 -9.02 -34.62 8.85
CA GLY A 62 -9.54 -33.58 7.96
C GLY A 62 -11.08 -33.50 7.95
N LYS A 63 -11.78 -34.20 8.85
CA LYS A 63 -13.24 -34.08 8.97
C LYS A 63 -13.58 -32.77 9.68
N ASN A 64 -14.53 -32.02 9.12
CA ASN A 64 -15.05 -30.81 9.74
C ASN A 64 -15.86 -31.17 11.00
N ARG A 65 -15.47 -30.59 12.14
CA ARG A 65 -16.07 -30.77 13.47
C ARG A 65 -16.69 -29.48 14.03
N THR A 66 -16.89 -28.46 13.20
CA THR A 66 -17.37 -27.13 13.63
C THR A 66 -18.68 -27.19 14.41
N SER A 67 -19.64 -28.02 14.00
CA SER A 67 -20.91 -28.20 14.72
C SER A 67 -20.80 -29.01 16.01
N GLU A 68 -19.72 -29.77 16.17
CA GLU A 68 -19.40 -30.59 17.36
C GLU A 68 -18.47 -29.83 18.33
N ALA A 69 -17.96 -28.67 17.92
CA ALA A 69 -16.97 -27.90 18.65
C ALA A 69 -17.62 -26.85 19.56
N THR A 70 -17.08 -26.74 20.77
CA THR A 70 -17.31 -25.61 21.67
C THR A 70 -16.19 -24.60 21.46
N PHE A 71 -16.52 -23.34 21.19
CA PHE A 71 -15.55 -22.28 20.95
C PHE A 71 -15.41 -21.40 22.20
N TYR A 72 -14.24 -20.77 22.33
CA TYR A 72 -13.90 -19.93 23.47
C TYR A 72 -13.24 -18.63 22.99
N VAL A 73 -13.59 -17.52 23.62
CA VAL A 73 -12.96 -16.20 23.46
C VAL A 73 -12.43 -15.77 24.83
N ASN A 74 -11.11 -15.62 24.99
CA ASN A 74 -10.48 -15.34 26.29
C ASN A 74 -10.95 -16.31 27.40
N ASP A 75 -10.97 -17.61 27.08
CA ASP A 75 -11.48 -18.72 27.91
C ASP A 75 -13.00 -18.68 28.25
N ALA A 76 -13.74 -17.67 27.79
CA ALA A 76 -15.19 -17.64 27.91
C ALA A 76 -15.84 -18.44 26.77
N GLU A 77 -16.65 -19.43 27.13
CA GLU A 77 -17.38 -20.26 26.18
C GLU A 77 -18.39 -19.44 25.36
N ILE A 78 -18.45 -19.69 24.06
CA ILE A 78 -19.45 -19.13 23.15
C ILE A 78 -20.24 -20.25 22.46
N SER A 79 -21.53 -19.99 22.21
CA SER A 79 -22.46 -20.99 21.68
C SER A 79 -22.56 -21.04 20.16
N SER A 80 -21.71 -20.30 19.44
CA SER A 80 -21.71 -20.18 17.98
C SER A 80 -20.31 -20.35 17.39
N SER A 81 -20.25 -20.87 16.17
CA SER A 81 -19.02 -20.90 15.36
C SER A 81 -18.70 -19.54 14.72
N SER A 82 -19.10 -18.46 15.39
CA SER A 82 -18.85 -17.09 15.00
C SER A 82 -18.94 -16.18 16.22
N TYR A 83 -18.26 -15.04 16.17
CA TYR A 83 -18.27 -14.07 17.25
C TYR A 83 -18.12 -12.64 16.70
N THR A 84 -18.90 -11.70 17.24
CA THR A 84 -18.82 -10.28 16.93
C THR A 84 -18.16 -9.55 18.08
N PHE A 85 -17.00 -8.96 17.84
CA PHE A 85 -16.24 -8.26 18.88
C PHE A 85 -16.81 -6.86 19.13
N SER A 86 -17.23 -6.58 20.37
CA SER A 86 -17.80 -5.29 20.78
C SER A 86 -16.79 -4.28 21.30
N ASP A 87 -15.56 -4.71 21.55
CA ASP A 87 -14.50 -3.91 22.16
C ASP A 87 -13.20 -4.07 21.35
N ILE A 88 -12.35 -3.05 21.41
CA ILE A 88 -11.01 -3.11 20.83
C ILE A 88 -10.08 -3.93 21.73
N GLY A 89 -9.12 -4.63 21.13
CA GLY A 89 -8.13 -5.40 21.90
C GLY A 89 -7.64 -6.64 21.18
N GLU A 90 -6.82 -7.41 21.89
CA GLU A 90 -6.33 -8.72 21.46
C GLU A 90 -7.15 -9.80 22.17
N TYR A 91 -7.55 -10.83 21.40
CA TYR A 91 -8.40 -11.92 21.87
C TYR A 91 -7.80 -13.27 21.52
N GLU A 92 -7.84 -14.19 22.47
CA GLU A 92 -7.42 -15.58 22.28
C GLU A 92 -8.61 -16.47 21.98
N ILE A 93 -8.58 -17.13 20.81
CA ILE A 93 -9.64 -18.03 20.35
C ILE A 93 -9.14 -19.46 20.36
N HIS A 94 -9.90 -20.36 20.98
CA HIS A 94 -9.64 -21.79 20.85
C HIS A 94 -10.95 -22.57 20.81
N ALA A 95 -10.88 -23.81 20.34
CA ALA A 95 -12.01 -24.72 20.29
C ALA A 95 -11.71 -25.99 21.10
N LYS A 96 -12.79 -26.67 21.52
CA LYS A 96 -12.73 -28.01 22.07
C LYS A 96 -13.73 -28.89 21.35
N VAL A 97 -13.30 -30.09 20.98
CA VAL A 97 -14.20 -31.18 20.58
C VAL A 97 -13.97 -32.30 21.58
N GLN A 98 -15.02 -32.67 22.32
CA GLN A 98 -14.89 -33.54 23.49
C GLN A 98 -13.87 -32.95 24.50
N ASN A 99 -12.79 -33.68 24.81
CA ASN A 99 -11.74 -33.23 25.74
C ASN A 99 -10.47 -32.73 25.03
N ILE A 100 -10.50 -32.56 23.71
CA ILE A 100 -9.32 -32.19 22.92
C ILE A 100 -9.41 -30.71 22.58
N LYS A 101 -8.44 -29.94 23.07
CA LYS A 101 -8.29 -28.50 22.81
C LYS A 101 -7.50 -28.30 21.50
N SER A 102 -7.93 -27.34 20.70
CA SER A 102 -7.19 -26.89 19.51
C SER A 102 -5.96 -26.06 19.89
N GLN A 103 -5.18 -25.64 18.89
CA GLN A 103 -4.31 -24.49 19.06
C GLN A 103 -5.12 -23.21 19.38
N THR A 104 -4.47 -22.23 20.00
CA THR A 104 -5.03 -20.88 20.19
C THR A 104 -4.69 -20.01 18.98
N GLU A 105 -5.70 -19.34 18.43
CA GLU A 105 -5.57 -18.29 17.42
C GLU A 105 -5.72 -16.92 18.07
N GLU A 106 -4.91 -15.96 17.66
CA GLU A 106 -4.99 -14.57 18.14
C GLU A 106 -5.81 -13.73 17.15
N ILE A 107 -6.73 -12.92 17.68
CA ILE A 107 -7.48 -11.94 16.90
C ILE A 107 -7.25 -10.54 17.45
N ILE A 108 -6.79 -9.63 16.59
CA ILE A 108 -6.64 -8.21 16.88
C ILE A 108 -7.89 -7.47 16.41
N VAL A 109 -8.57 -6.76 17.32
CA VAL A 109 -9.75 -5.94 17.03
C VAL A 109 -9.37 -4.46 17.11
N ASN A 110 -9.39 -3.81 15.95
CA ASN A 110 -9.06 -2.40 15.79
C ASN A 110 -10.32 -1.51 15.90
N PRO A 111 -10.16 -0.23 16.26
CA PRO A 111 -11.22 0.77 16.07
C PRO A 111 -11.58 0.92 14.59
N THR A 112 -12.79 1.43 14.31
CA THR A 112 -13.20 1.79 12.94
C THR A 112 -12.20 2.78 12.33
N PRO A 113 -11.63 2.50 11.15
CA PRO A 113 -10.63 3.36 10.55
C PRO A 113 -11.19 4.75 10.25
N ILE A 114 -10.37 5.78 10.46
CA ILE A 114 -10.70 7.14 10.01
C ILE A 114 -10.27 7.25 8.55
N GLU A 115 -11.23 7.54 7.68
CA GLU A 115 -10.99 7.72 6.26
C GLU A 115 -10.56 9.16 5.95
N TYR A 116 -9.65 9.27 4.99
CA TYR A 116 -9.16 10.52 4.43
C TYR A 116 -9.18 10.47 2.91
N LYS A 117 -9.11 11.65 2.28
CA LYS A 117 -9.00 11.76 0.83
C LYS A 117 -7.72 11.07 0.36
N GLN A 118 -7.86 10.20 -0.64
CA GLN A 118 -6.76 9.51 -1.28
C GLN A 118 -6.14 10.39 -2.36
N TYR A 119 -4.82 10.52 -2.31
CA TYR A 119 -4.00 11.00 -3.41
C TYR A 119 -3.19 9.84 -3.99
N VAL A 120 -2.76 9.96 -5.23
CA VAL A 120 -2.01 8.90 -5.92
C VAL A 120 -0.60 9.37 -6.18
N LEU A 121 0.39 8.57 -5.84
CA LEU A 121 1.78 8.86 -6.21
C LEU A 121 2.09 8.20 -7.56
N VAL A 122 2.59 8.99 -8.51
CA VAL A 122 3.16 8.49 -9.77
C VAL A 122 4.63 8.88 -9.85
N GLU A 123 5.50 7.88 -9.93
CA GLU A 123 6.95 8.06 -10.06
C GLU A 123 7.37 7.67 -11.49
N ASP A 124 7.70 8.65 -12.33
CA ASP A 124 8.16 8.48 -13.71
C ASP A 124 9.69 8.47 -13.79
N TYR A 125 10.27 7.30 -14.01
CA TYR A 125 11.70 7.13 -14.26
C TYR A 125 11.96 7.40 -15.74
N THR A 126 12.73 8.45 -16.00
CA THR A 126 12.89 9.07 -17.33
C THR A 126 14.32 9.57 -17.58
N GLY A 127 14.55 10.12 -18.79
CA GLY A 127 15.78 10.81 -19.15
C GLY A 127 15.67 11.53 -20.50
N THR A 128 16.38 12.65 -20.66
CA THR A 128 16.37 13.46 -21.90
C THR A 128 16.79 12.67 -23.14
N TRP A 129 17.64 11.66 -22.98
CA TRP A 129 18.15 10.79 -24.03
C TRP A 129 17.16 9.68 -24.45
N CYS A 130 16.09 9.45 -23.68
CA CYS A 130 15.15 8.35 -23.87
C CYS A 130 14.03 8.72 -24.86
N GLY A 131 14.11 8.19 -26.08
CA GLY A 131 13.14 8.52 -27.14
C GLY A 131 11.68 8.12 -26.86
N TYR A 132 11.44 7.06 -26.08
CA TYR A 132 10.09 6.64 -25.71
C TYR A 132 9.56 7.30 -24.43
N CYS A 133 10.37 8.09 -23.72
CA CYS A 133 9.96 8.68 -22.45
C CYS A 133 8.88 9.76 -22.62
N THR A 134 8.82 10.41 -23.78
CA THR A 134 7.73 11.32 -24.16
C THR A 134 6.34 10.65 -24.13
N ARG A 135 6.26 9.32 -24.22
CA ARG A 135 5.00 8.57 -24.04
C ARG A 135 4.45 8.71 -22.62
N VAL A 136 5.32 8.65 -21.61
CA VAL A 136 4.90 8.79 -20.21
C VAL A 136 4.62 10.25 -19.87
N SER A 137 5.44 11.19 -20.38
CA SER A 137 5.16 12.63 -20.26
C SER A 137 3.77 12.98 -20.79
N TYR A 138 3.40 12.46 -21.98
CA TYR A 138 2.07 12.68 -22.52
C TYR A 138 0.95 12.01 -21.71
N ALA A 139 1.20 10.84 -21.13
CA ALA A 139 0.24 10.16 -20.25
C ALA A 139 -0.02 10.97 -18.97
N ILE A 140 1.04 11.54 -18.39
CA ILE A 140 0.97 12.44 -17.24
C ILE A 140 0.10 13.66 -17.59
N GLU A 141 0.35 14.32 -18.73
CA GLU A 141 -0.48 15.44 -19.19
C GLU A 141 -1.97 15.05 -19.35
N GLN A 142 -2.27 13.79 -19.69
CA GLN A 142 -3.66 13.34 -19.76
C GLN A 142 -4.26 13.13 -18.36
N VAL A 143 -3.49 12.60 -17.41
CA VAL A 143 -3.93 12.47 -16.01
C VAL A 143 -4.20 13.84 -15.40
N GLU A 144 -3.32 14.81 -15.61
CA GLU A 144 -3.46 16.18 -15.08
C GLU A 144 -4.67 16.93 -15.66
N LYS A 145 -5.17 16.54 -16.84
CA LYS A 145 -6.45 17.06 -17.37
C LYS A 145 -7.67 16.51 -16.63
N GLU A 146 -7.55 15.32 -16.01
CA GLU A 146 -8.64 14.68 -15.29
C GLU A 146 -8.64 15.00 -13.79
N THR A 147 -7.47 15.25 -13.20
CA THR A 147 -7.32 15.42 -11.75
C THR A 147 -6.03 16.13 -11.33
N ASP A 148 -6.13 16.92 -10.26
CA ASP A 148 -4.98 17.46 -9.54
C ASP A 148 -4.51 16.56 -8.37
N ASP A 149 -5.22 15.46 -8.12
CA ASP A 149 -5.00 14.57 -6.96
C ASP A 149 -4.01 13.43 -7.25
N ALA A 150 -3.47 13.39 -8.48
CA ALA A 150 -2.32 12.56 -8.84
C ALA A 150 -1.03 13.37 -8.69
N ILE A 151 -0.20 12.99 -7.72
CA ILE A 151 1.06 13.65 -7.42
C ILE A 151 2.18 12.97 -8.21
N ILE A 152 2.71 13.71 -9.17
CA ILE A 152 3.72 13.22 -10.12
C ILE A 152 5.12 13.55 -9.62
N ILE A 153 6.08 12.65 -9.85
CA ILE A 153 7.49 12.85 -9.60
C ILE A 153 8.28 12.30 -10.80
N ALA A 154 8.93 13.19 -11.55
CA ALA A 154 9.82 12.83 -12.66
C ALA A 154 11.24 12.60 -12.13
N ILE A 155 11.72 11.36 -12.26
CA ILE A 155 12.97 10.85 -11.73
C ILE A 155 13.95 10.66 -12.90
N HIS A 156 14.74 11.68 -13.14
CA HIS A 156 15.72 11.72 -14.22
C HIS A 156 16.99 10.91 -13.90
N GLN A 157 17.50 10.19 -14.89
CA GLN A 157 18.77 9.46 -14.80
C GLN A 157 19.66 9.68 -16.02
N GLY A 158 20.94 9.97 -15.78
CA GLY A 158 21.94 10.07 -16.83
C GLY A 158 21.87 11.36 -17.66
N ASP A 159 21.24 12.40 -17.12
CA ASP A 159 21.15 13.74 -17.72
C ASP A 159 21.34 14.84 -16.66
N GLU A 160 21.21 16.10 -17.07
CA GLU A 160 21.42 17.31 -16.27
C GLU A 160 20.45 17.47 -15.09
N MET A 161 19.31 16.76 -15.12
CA MET A 161 18.26 16.82 -14.11
C MET A 161 18.36 15.69 -13.09
N ALA A 162 19.28 14.75 -13.28
CA ALA A 162 19.45 13.62 -12.38
C ALA A 162 19.91 14.05 -10.98
N PHE A 163 19.20 13.59 -9.95
CA PHE A 163 19.60 13.80 -8.56
C PHE A 163 20.54 12.69 -8.05
N GLY A 164 21.35 12.99 -7.03
CA GLY A 164 22.46 12.15 -6.60
C GLY A 164 22.12 10.73 -6.09
N LEU A 165 20.85 10.42 -5.77
CA LEU A 165 20.43 9.10 -5.28
C LEU A 165 19.61 8.30 -6.31
N VAL A 166 19.55 8.73 -7.58
CA VAL A 166 18.71 8.08 -8.60
C VAL A 166 19.02 6.58 -8.76
N ASN A 167 20.29 6.19 -8.79
CA ASN A 167 20.67 4.78 -8.92
C ASN A 167 20.23 3.94 -7.72
N SER A 168 20.32 4.50 -6.50
CA SER A 168 19.84 3.82 -5.29
C SER A 168 18.31 3.67 -5.30
N MET A 169 17.60 4.70 -5.77
CA MET A 169 16.14 4.67 -5.94
C MET A 169 15.72 3.61 -6.96
N MET A 170 16.32 3.61 -8.15
CA MET A 170 16.04 2.60 -9.19
C MET A 170 16.28 1.17 -8.68
N ASN A 171 17.41 0.92 -8.03
CA ASN A 171 17.72 -0.39 -7.45
C ASN A 171 16.69 -0.81 -6.39
N THR A 172 16.22 0.14 -5.58
CA THR A 172 15.23 -0.11 -4.52
C THR A 172 13.89 -0.60 -5.06
N PHE A 173 13.50 -0.14 -6.25
CA PHE A 173 12.24 -0.46 -6.92
C PHE A 173 12.40 -1.39 -8.13
N GLY A 174 13.60 -1.92 -8.38
CA GLY A 174 13.85 -2.85 -9.49
C GLY A 174 13.65 -2.21 -10.87
N VAL A 175 13.90 -0.91 -11.01
CA VAL A 175 13.80 -0.21 -12.30
C VAL A 175 15.08 -0.43 -13.10
N THR A 176 14.96 -1.12 -14.23
CA THR A 176 16.10 -1.52 -15.08
C THR A 176 16.10 -0.89 -16.47
N GLY A 177 15.10 -0.06 -16.80
CA GLY A 177 14.99 0.55 -18.12
C GLY A 177 13.99 1.70 -18.15
N PHE A 178 14.03 2.45 -19.24
CA PHE A 178 13.31 3.71 -19.43
C PHE A 178 12.42 3.67 -20.69
N PRO A 179 11.23 4.29 -20.66
CA PRO A 179 10.59 4.82 -19.45
C PRO A 179 10.08 3.72 -18.53
N THR A 180 9.93 4.05 -17.25
CA THR A 180 9.22 3.23 -16.27
C THR A 180 8.40 4.14 -15.38
N ALA A 181 7.09 3.95 -15.27
CA ALA A 181 6.29 4.64 -14.27
C ALA A 181 5.75 3.68 -13.22
N LEU A 182 5.79 4.06 -11.94
CA LEU A 182 5.22 3.32 -10.82
C LEU A 182 4.05 4.09 -10.21
N ILE A 183 2.99 3.37 -9.84
CA ILE A 183 1.80 3.89 -9.16
C ILE A 183 1.82 3.38 -7.72
N ASP A 184 1.79 4.31 -6.75
CA ASP A 184 1.84 4.07 -5.31
C ASP A 184 2.97 3.11 -4.86
N ARG A 185 4.04 3.00 -5.66
CA ARG A 185 5.13 2.02 -5.47
C ARG A 185 4.69 0.55 -5.40
N THR A 186 3.46 0.25 -5.82
CA THR A 186 2.89 -1.11 -5.76
C THR A 186 2.82 -1.77 -7.12
N SER A 187 2.62 -0.98 -8.18
CA SER A 187 2.44 -1.49 -9.53
C SER A 187 3.14 -0.60 -10.54
N ARG A 188 3.70 -1.23 -11.58
CA ARG A 188 4.13 -0.52 -12.79
C ARG A 188 2.89 -0.06 -13.56
N TRP A 189 2.89 1.19 -14.03
CA TRP A 189 1.88 1.70 -14.95
C TRP A 189 2.01 0.96 -16.29
N ALA A 190 0.94 0.33 -16.74
CA ALA A 190 0.98 -0.51 -17.92
C ALA A 190 1.19 0.30 -19.21
N ALA A 191 2.14 -0.15 -20.03
CA ALA A 191 2.38 0.39 -21.35
C ALA A 191 1.30 -0.06 -22.36
N PRO A 192 0.89 0.79 -23.32
CA PRO A 192 1.14 2.23 -23.38
C PRO A 192 0.36 3.00 -22.29
N GLU A 193 1.04 3.80 -21.46
CA GLU A 193 0.42 4.52 -20.33
C GLU A 193 -0.69 5.48 -20.77
N PRO A 194 -0.61 6.18 -21.93
CA PRO A 194 -1.72 7.00 -22.41
C PRO A 194 -3.04 6.24 -22.60
N ASN A 195 -3.01 4.93 -22.83
CA ASN A 195 -4.22 4.11 -22.96
C ASN A 195 -4.71 3.55 -21.61
N ASN A 196 -3.94 3.75 -20.54
CA ASN A 196 -4.15 3.13 -19.22
C ASN A 196 -4.20 4.18 -18.10
N ILE A 197 -4.60 5.43 -18.40
CA ILE A 197 -4.69 6.51 -17.39
C ILE A 197 -5.62 6.18 -16.23
N THR A 198 -6.61 5.31 -16.46
CA THR A 198 -7.53 4.80 -15.43
C THR A 198 -6.86 3.97 -14.35
N GLN A 199 -5.64 3.45 -14.58
CA GLN A 199 -4.85 2.80 -13.52
C GLN A 199 -4.39 3.78 -12.45
N VAL A 200 -4.22 5.07 -12.82
CA VAL A 200 -3.93 6.17 -11.90
C VAL A 200 -5.24 6.72 -11.35
N THR A 201 -6.14 7.18 -12.22
CA THR A 201 -7.35 7.89 -11.76
C THR A 201 -8.33 7.00 -11.00
N GLY A 202 -8.39 5.70 -11.31
CA GLY A 202 -9.18 4.72 -10.56
C GLY A 202 -8.75 4.58 -9.11
N LYS A 203 -7.48 4.84 -8.77
CA LYS A 203 -6.98 4.77 -7.38
C LYS A 203 -7.58 5.86 -6.50
N LEU A 204 -7.99 7.00 -7.07
CA LEU A 204 -8.61 8.13 -6.35
C LEU A 204 -9.99 7.78 -5.78
N THR A 205 -10.61 6.71 -6.27
CA THR A 205 -11.89 6.21 -5.74
C THR A 205 -11.73 5.46 -4.41
N ASN A 206 -10.49 5.09 -4.05
CA ASN A 206 -10.19 4.45 -2.78
C ASN A 206 -10.19 5.45 -1.62
N LYS A 207 -10.10 4.92 -0.41
CA LYS A 207 -9.91 5.68 0.83
C LYS A 207 -8.50 5.48 1.36
N ALA A 208 -7.88 6.56 1.81
CA ALA A 208 -6.66 6.52 2.60
C ALA A 208 -7.01 6.44 4.09
N TYR A 209 -6.17 5.78 4.87
CA TYR A 209 -6.26 5.80 6.34
C TYR A 209 -5.09 6.54 6.98
N ALA A 210 -4.46 7.42 6.20
CA ALA A 210 -3.50 8.40 6.65
C ALA A 210 -3.67 9.67 5.82
N ALA A 211 -3.58 10.83 6.44
CA ALA A 211 -3.57 12.12 5.76
C ALA A 211 -2.26 12.86 6.01
N LEU A 212 -1.80 13.59 4.99
CA LEU A 212 -0.64 14.45 5.06
C LEU A 212 -1.05 15.90 4.86
N ALA A 213 -0.39 16.81 5.56
CA ALA A 213 -0.46 18.24 5.33
C ALA A 213 0.95 18.82 5.41
N ILE A 214 1.22 19.83 4.59
CA ILE A 214 2.52 20.50 4.53
C ILE A 214 2.31 21.98 4.79
N ASP A 215 3.07 22.53 5.74
CA ASP A 215 3.25 23.96 5.89
C ASP A 215 4.70 24.32 5.60
N SER A 216 4.95 25.44 4.92
CA SER A 216 6.32 25.85 4.63
C SER A 216 6.52 27.36 4.68
N SER A 217 7.77 27.75 4.92
CA SER A 217 8.20 29.15 4.86
C SER A 217 9.63 29.23 4.31
N LEU A 218 9.95 30.37 3.70
CA LEU A 218 11.26 30.62 3.11
C LEU A 218 11.86 31.89 3.72
N ASP A 219 13.08 31.76 4.24
CA ASP A 219 13.90 32.88 4.70
C ASP A 219 15.23 32.88 3.94
N GLY A 220 15.41 33.82 3.02
CA GLY A 220 16.51 33.81 2.06
C GLY A 220 16.50 32.54 1.20
N ASP A 221 17.49 31.68 1.39
CA ASP A 221 17.61 30.36 0.73
C ASP A 221 17.13 29.21 1.62
N MET A 222 16.81 29.48 2.88
CA MET A 222 16.44 28.45 3.86
C MET A 222 14.95 28.18 3.82
N LEU A 223 14.59 27.03 3.24
CA LEU A 223 13.23 26.50 3.24
C LEU A 223 13.00 25.66 4.49
N THR A 224 12.06 26.10 5.33
CA THR A 224 11.58 25.36 6.50
C THR A 224 10.26 24.68 6.14
N ILE A 225 10.19 23.37 6.32
CA ILE A 225 9.07 22.52 5.89
C ILE A 225 8.59 21.72 7.09
N LYS A 226 7.32 21.88 7.44
CA LYS A 226 6.64 21.13 8.49
C LYS A 226 5.67 20.15 7.84
N VAL A 227 5.96 18.86 7.99
CA VAL A 227 5.10 17.78 7.48
C VAL A 227 4.31 17.21 8.64
N LYS A 228 2.99 17.25 8.53
CA LYS A 228 2.04 16.67 9.48
C LYS A 228 1.43 15.42 8.91
N LEU A 229 1.24 14.42 9.76
CA LEU A 229 0.66 13.13 9.44
C LEU A 229 -0.44 12.82 10.46
N LYS A 230 -1.65 12.56 9.98
CA LYS A 230 -2.75 12.06 10.82
C LYS A 230 -3.05 10.62 10.44
N LEU A 231 -3.10 9.74 11.44
CA LEU A 231 -3.33 8.31 11.26
C LEU A 231 -4.78 7.96 11.57
N GLY A 232 -5.42 7.27 10.64
CA GLY A 232 -6.75 6.69 10.80
C GLY A 232 -6.73 5.18 11.04
N TYR A 233 -5.55 4.56 11.10
CA TYR A 233 -5.38 3.12 11.28
C TYR A 233 -4.17 2.78 12.14
N ASN A 234 -4.18 1.60 12.78
CA ASN A 234 -3.06 1.05 13.54
C ASN A 234 -2.02 0.41 12.61
N TYR A 235 -1.10 1.21 12.09
CA TYR A 235 0.01 0.70 11.27
C TYR A 235 1.14 0.15 12.14
N LYS A 236 1.72 -0.99 11.75
CA LYS A 236 2.87 -1.61 12.46
C LYS A 236 4.15 -0.78 12.34
N ALA A 237 4.45 -0.30 11.12
CA ALA A 237 5.63 0.51 10.85
C ALA A 237 5.41 1.37 9.60
N LEU A 238 5.71 2.67 9.72
CA LEU A 238 5.60 3.63 8.63
C LEU A 238 6.90 4.39 8.42
N LYS A 239 7.11 4.89 7.21
CA LYS A 239 8.16 5.85 6.87
C LYS A 239 7.57 7.12 6.28
N LEU A 240 8.12 8.27 6.66
CA LEU A 240 7.73 9.59 6.15
C LEU A 240 8.79 10.10 5.16
N GLY A 241 8.39 10.26 3.91
CA GLY A 241 9.19 10.81 2.82
C GLY A 241 8.95 12.31 2.62
N LEU A 242 9.99 13.04 2.24
CA LEU A 242 9.90 14.43 1.81
C LEU A 242 10.88 14.70 0.68
N TYR A 243 10.35 15.06 -0.48
CA TYR A 243 11.10 15.38 -1.69
C TYR A 243 10.91 16.85 -2.10
N ILE A 244 11.94 17.41 -2.73
CA ILE A 244 11.91 18.72 -3.39
C ILE A 244 11.92 18.49 -4.89
N LEU A 245 10.92 19.05 -5.55
CA LEU A 245 10.73 19.01 -7.00
C LEU A 245 10.90 20.41 -7.58
N GLU A 246 11.22 20.48 -8.87
CA GLU A 246 11.24 21.72 -9.64
C GLU A 246 10.51 21.55 -10.98
N ASP A 247 9.71 22.55 -11.32
CA ASP A 247 8.99 22.65 -12.58
C ASP A 247 9.70 23.54 -13.60
N GLY A 248 9.32 23.41 -14.87
CA GLY A 248 9.67 24.37 -15.90
C GLY A 248 11.12 24.33 -16.38
N ILE A 249 11.87 23.26 -16.08
CA ILE A 249 13.26 23.12 -16.52
C ILE A 249 13.30 22.88 -18.02
N LYS A 250 14.15 23.60 -18.76
CA LYS A 250 14.23 23.51 -20.23
C LYS A 250 15.45 22.70 -20.66
N TYR A 251 15.21 21.59 -21.36
CA TYR A 251 16.24 20.79 -22.03
C TYR A 251 15.68 20.15 -23.31
N ASP A 252 16.56 19.73 -24.20
CA ASP A 252 16.16 18.96 -25.37
C ASP A 252 15.76 17.53 -24.97
N GLN A 253 14.61 17.04 -25.45
CA GLN A 253 14.12 15.69 -25.17
C GLN A 253 14.09 14.84 -26.44
N LYS A 254 14.71 13.66 -26.44
CA LYS A 254 14.55 12.67 -27.51
C LYS A 254 13.11 12.20 -27.62
N ASN A 255 12.61 12.06 -28.84
CA ASN A 255 11.22 11.71 -29.10
C ASN A 255 11.07 10.74 -30.29
N TRP A 256 10.61 9.53 -30.00
CA TRP A 256 10.27 8.48 -30.97
C TRP A 256 8.77 8.20 -31.00
N THR A 257 7.97 9.10 -30.43
CA THR A 257 6.51 9.03 -30.39
C THR A 257 5.90 10.07 -31.33
N SER A 258 4.60 9.93 -31.60
CA SER A 258 3.83 10.90 -32.38
C SER A 258 3.06 11.91 -31.51
N TYR A 259 3.22 11.89 -30.18
CA TYR A 259 2.48 12.77 -29.28
C TYR A 259 2.92 14.23 -29.38
N TYR A 260 4.19 14.43 -29.74
CA TYR A 260 4.81 15.73 -29.95
C TYR A 260 5.51 15.77 -31.32
N VAL A 261 5.75 16.97 -31.85
CA VAL A 261 6.37 17.17 -33.16
C VAL A 261 7.85 17.48 -33.01
N GLY A 262 8.72 16.64 -33.58
CA GLY A 262 10.17 16.83 -33.64
C GLY A 262 10.99 15.74 -32.93
N ASP A 263 12.26 15.59 -33.30
CA ASP A 263 13.28 14.81 -32.57
C ASP A 263 14.69 15.45 -32.74
N PRO A 264 15.35 15.89 -31.65
CA PRO A 264 14.77 16.06 -30.32
C PRO A 264 13.69 17.15 -30.32
N LEU A 265 12.79 17.09 -29.34
CA LEU A 265 11.95 18.21 -28.95
C LEU A 265 12.86 19.28 -28.36
N LYS A 266 12.95 20.44 -29.03
CA LYS A 266 13.78 21.56 -28.60
C LYS A 266 13.12 22.32 -27.45
N ASP A 267 13.91 22.70 -26.46
CA ASP A 267 13.47 23.46 -25.27
C ASP A 267 12.22 22.85 -24.60
N PHE A 268 12.20 21.51 -24.53
CA PHE A 268 11.09 20.79 -23.90
C PHE A 268 11.01 21.14 -22.42
N GLU A 269 9.79 21.34 -21.93
CA GLU A 269 9.56 21.68 -20.53
C GLU A 269 9.46 20.42 -19.68
N HIS A 270 10.39 20.27 -18.75
CA HIS A 270 10.39 19.21 -17.76
C HIS A 270 9.75 19.73 -16.47
N ASN A 271 8.64 19.11 -16.08
CA ASN A 271 7.90 19.41 -14.87
C ASN A 271 8.05 18.28 -13.84
N HIS A 272 7.76 18.61 -12.57
CA HIS A 272 7.79 17.67 -11.45
C HIS A 272 9.15 16.98 -11.25
N VAL A 273 10.25 17.61 -11.67
CA VAL A 273 11.59 17.01 -11.68
C VAL A 273 12.08 16.86 -10.25
N LEU A 274 12.35 15.63 -9.81
CA LEU A 274 12.93 15.35 -8.50
C LEU A 274 14.35 15.91 -8.42
N ARG A 275 14.54 16.98 -7.66
CA ARG A 275 15.85 17.59 -7.44
C ARG A 275 16.54 17.07 -6.18
N LYS A 276 15.76 16.73 -5.14
CA LYS A 276 16.30 16.31 -3.85
C LYS A 276 15.33 15.38 -3.10
N ALA A 277 15.88 14.33 -2.50
CA ALA A 277 15.26 13.66 -1.36
C ALA A 277 15.82 14.28 -0.07
N VAL A 278 14.97 14.93 0.73
CA VAL A 278 15.36 15.55 2.01
C VAL A 278 15.55 14.45 3.07
N THR A 279 14.70 13.44 3.01
CA THR A 279 14.85 12.17 3.73
C THR A 279 15.53 11.12 2.85
N GLY A 280 15.67 9.88 3.34
CA GLY A 280 16.06 8.76 2.47
C GLY A 280 15.04 8.49 1.34
N VAL A 281 15.42 7.74 0.30
CA VAL A 281 14.53 7.40 -0.85
C VAL A 281 13.27 6.61 -0.45
N LEU A 282 13.25 6.02 0.75
CA LEU A 282 12.09 5.36 1.35
C LEU A 282 11.42 6.18 2.45
N GLY A 283 11.91 7.39 2.72
CA GLY A 283 11.55 8.17 3.90
C GLY A 283 12.27 7.74 5.17
N ASP A 284 12.05 8.54 6.22
CA ASP A 284 12.57 8.29 7.56
C ASP A 284 11.56 7.48 8.38
N GLN A 285 12.05 6.56 9.22
CA GLN A 285 11.20 5.77 10.10
C GLN A 285 10.43 6.67 11.07
N ILE A 286 9.11 6.47 11.15
CA ILE A 286 8.27 7.11 12.17
C ILE A 286 8.45 6.35 13.49
N PRO A 287 8.69 7.03 14.63
CA PRO A 287 8.81 6.38 15.93
C PRO A 287 7.55 5.60 16.31
N SER A 288 7.70 4.40 16.89
CA SER A 288 6.57 3.51 17.20
C SER A 288 5.57 4.11 18.19
N ASP A 289 6.03 4.94 19.13
CA ASP A 289 5.16 5.65 20.09
C ASP A 289 4.24 6.69 19.41
N LYS A 290 4.61 7.14 18.20
CA LYS A 290 3.82 8.05 17.37
C LYS A 290 2.85 7.34 16.43
N LEU A 291 2.94 6.01 16.29
CA LEU A 291 2.00 5.21 15.52
C LEU A 291 0.76 4.86 16.35
N GLY A 292 -0.40 4.85 15.71
CA GLY A 292 -1.67 4.47 16.32
C GLY A 292 -2.85 5.17 15.68
N HIS A 293 -4.02 4.57 15.82
CA HIS A 293 -5.29 5.16 15.40
C HIS A 293 -5.52 6.52 16.08
N ASP A 294 -6.02 7.47 15.29
CA ASP A 294 -6.26 8.86 15.65
C ASP A 294 -5.02 9.62 16.19
N LYS A 295 -3.81 9.06 16.07
CA LYS A 295 -2.59 9.80 16.42
C LYS A 295 -2.18 10.76 15.32
N GLU A 296 -1.50 11.82 15.75
CA GLU A 296 -0.86 12.80 14.88
C GLU A 296 0.65 12.79 15.12
N TYR A 297 1.39 12.98 14.04
CA TYR A 297 2.84 13.10 14.03
C TYR A 297 3.25 14.30 13.18
N GLU A 298 4.15 15.11 13.68
CA GLU A 298 4.70 16.27 12.98
C GLU A 298 6.21 16.19 12.98
N LYS A 299 6.82 16.51 11.84
CA LYS A 299 8.28 16.66 11.72
C LYS A 299 8.62 17.88 10.89
N GLU A 300 9.55 18.68 11.42
CA GLU A 300 10.13 19.83 10.73
C GLU A 300 11.44 19.43 10.05
N TYR A 301 11.65 19.97 8.86
CA TYR A 301 12.84 19.82 8.05
C TYR A 301 13.33 21.20 7.62
N GLN A 302 14.64 21.34 7.48
CA GLN A 302 15.27 22.52 6.89
C GLN A 302 16.06 22.10 5.67
N TYR A 303 15.91 22.86 4.59
CA TYR A 303 16.61 22.64 3.33
C TYR A 303 17.10 23.98 2.79
N VAL A 304 18.40 24.07 2.51
CA VAL A 304 18.96 25.24 1.81
C VAL A 304 18.79 25.01 0.32
N ILE A 305 17.99 25.83 -0.34
CA ILE A 305 17.74 25.74 -1.78
C ILE A 305 19.02 26.17 -2.52
N PRO A 306 19.62 25.31 -3.34
CA PRO A 306 20.78 25.67 -4.14
C PRO A 306 20.48 26.80 -5.13
N SER A 307 21.45 27.66 -5.39
CA SER A 307 21.29 28.85 -6.25
C SER A 307 20.93 28.52 -7.70
N GLU A 308 21.22 27.30 -8.16
CA GLU A 308 20.91 26.82 -9.49
C GLU A 308 19.45 26.35 -9.65
N PHE A 309 18.65 26.36 -8.57
CA PHE A 309 17.23 26.01 -8.62
C PHE A 309 16.39 27.28 -8.71
N ASN A 310 15.34 27.27 -9.52
CA ASN A 310 14.38 28.34 -9.56
C ASN A 310 13.37 28.20 -8.43
N LYS A 311 13.52 29.02 -7.37
CA LYS A 311 12.66 28.99 -6.18
C LYS A 311 11.16 29.14 -6.47
N ASP A 312 10.79 29.92 -7.47
CA ASP A 312 9.38 30.13 -7.86
C ASP A 312 8.76 28.89 -8.51
N LYS A 313 9.59 27.90 -8.84
CA LYS A 313 9.20 26.63 -9.46
C LYS A 313 9.37 25.44 -8.52
N ILE A 314 9.73 25.67 -7.26
CA ILE A 314 9.90 24.61 -6.28
C ILE A 314 8.56 24.15 -5.71
N LYS A 315 8.42 22.83 -5.60
CA LYS A 315 7.34 22.14 -4.89
C LYS A 315 7.94 21.16 -3.88
N MET A 316 7.21 20.92 -2.80
CA MET A 316 7.48 19.85 -1.85
C MET A 316 6.49 18.73 -2.07
N VAL A 317 6.96 17.49 -2.04
CA VAL A 317 6.11 16.29 -2.01
C VAL A 317 6.42 15.49 -0.76
N ALA A 318 5.44 15.42 0.14
CA ALA A 318 5.49 14.53 1.29
C ALA A 318 4.68 13.26 1.01
N PHE A 319 5.17 12.11 1.42
CA PHE A 319 4.46 10.84 1.28
C PHE A 319 4.69 9.97 2.50
N VAL A 320 3.77 9.06 2.78
CA VAL A 320 3.90 8.08 3.85
C VAL A 320 3.78 6.68 3.26
N THR A 321 4.73 5.81 3.59
CA THR A 321 4.79 4.43 3.07
C THR A 321 4.78 3.41 4.18
N GLU A 322 4.24 2.22 3.91
CA GLU A 322 4.43 1.06 4.77
C GLU A 322 5.90 0.61 4.72
N ALA A 323 6.53 0.44 5.90
CA ALA A 323 7.98 0.34 5.99
C ALA A 323 8.58 -0.90 5.29
N SER A 324 7.85 -2.02 5.24
CA SER A 324 8.35 -3.29 4.70
C SER A 324 8.07 -3.47 3.20
N LYS A 325 6.86 -3.07 2.76
CA LYS A 325 6.36 -3.21 1.40
C LYS A 325 6.69 -2.02 0.51
N LYS A 326 7.05 -0.88 1.12
CA LYS A 326 7.35 0.39 0.42
C LYS A 326 6.15 0.99 -0.32
N GLU A 327 4.96 0.41 -0.14
CA GLU A 327 3.68 0.89 -0.69
C GLU A 327 3.38 2.27 -0.12
N THR A 328 3.06 3.22 -1.01
CA THR A 328 2.57 4.53 -0.62
C THR A 328 1.15 4.40 -0.11
N ILE A 329 0.93 4.85 1.13
CA ILE A 329 -0.40 4.88 1.75
C ILE A 329 -1.12 6.15 1.33
N ASN A 330 -0.43 7.29 1.39
CA ASN A 330 -0.92 8.57 0.88
C ASN A 330 0.25 9.51 0.55
N VAL A 331 -0.04 10.55 -0.22
CA VAL A 331 0.93 11.56 -0.69
C VAL A 331 0.28 12.94 -0.69
N ARG A 332 1.09 13.99 -0.57
CA ARG A 332 0.65 15.38 -0.69
C ARG A 332 1.73 16.23 -1.33
N SER A 333 1.34 17.14 -2.22
CA SER A 333 2.22 18.18 -2.75
C SER A 333 1.85 19.55 -2.18
N SER A 334 2.82 20.46 -2.16
CA SER A 334 2.62 21.85 -1.73
C SER A 334 3.65 22.76 -2.40
N LYS A 335 3.24 23.99 -2.74
CA LYS A 335 4.18 25.06 -3.13
C LYS A 335 4.77 25.73 -1.89
N ILE A 336 5.91 26.39 -2.04
CA ILE A 336 6.51 27.19 -0.97
C ILE A 336 5.50 28.23 -0.46
N GLY A 337 5.36 28.32 0.86
CA GLY A 337 4.52 29.31 1.54
C GLY A 337 3.04 28.90 1.70
N GLU A 338 2.62 27.78 1.11
CA GLU A 338 1.28 27.24 1.36
C GLU A 338 1.18 26.65 2.78
N THR A 339 0.00 26.78 3.37
CA THR A 339 -0.40 26.17 4.64
C THR A 339 -1.56 25.23 4.36
N GLN A 340 -1.47 23.99 4.82
CA GLN A 340 -2.42 22.94 4.50
C GLN A 340 -3.09 22.36 5.76
N THR A 341 -4.30 21.86 5.57
CA THR A 341 -5.03 21.08 6.57
C THR A 341 -5.26 19.66 6.04
N PHE A 342 -5.50 18.70 6.93
CA PHE A 342 -5.88 17.35 6.52
C PHE A 342 -7.22 17.36 5.77
N GLU A 343 -7.29 16.60 4.68
CA GLU A 343 -8.50 16.45 3.88
C GLU A 343 -9.16 15.10 4.11
N LYS A 344 -10.50 15.11 4.18
CA LYS A 344 -11.32 13.94 4.47
C LYS A 344 -11.96 13.36 3.21
#